data_AF-A0A5E4QPM5-F1
#
_entry.id   AF-A0A5E4QPM5-F1
#
_cell.length_a   1.000
_cell.length_b   1.000
_cell.length_c   1.000
_cell.angle_alpha   90.00
_cell.angle_beta   90.00
_cell.angle_gamma   90.00
#
_symmetry.space_group_name_H-M   'P 1'
#
loop_
_entity.id
_entity.type
_entity.pdbx_description
1 polymer ?
#
loop_
_entity_poly.entity_id
_entity_poly.type
_entity_poly.pdbx_seq_one_letter_code
_entity_poly.pdbx_strand_id
1 'polypeptide(L)'
;MAKKLQMCGSESEMREVAARICRNYLHGAWKTVAPADLDFKRISGGLSNFLYYVALPPPPDHAGVLLRIYGQVHGERAMDAIVTESVIFTLLSERRLGPKLHGVFSGGRIEQLARY
;
A
#
# COMPACT_ATOMS: atom_id res chain seq x y z
N MET A 1 17.28 12.41 -5.30
CA MET A 1 17.50 10.96 -5.01
C MET A 1 16.28 10.43 -4.27
N ALA A 2 15.60 9.41 -4.80
CA ALA A 2 14.47 8.80 -4.10
C ALA A 2 15.00 7.92 -2.95
N LYS A 3 14.63 8.22 -1.70
CA LYS A 3 14.93 7.36 -0.55
C LYS A 3 14.28 6.00 -0.79
N LYS A 4 15.11 4.96 -0.96
CA LYS A 4 14.66 3.57 -1.02
C LYS A 4 13.99 3.25 0.33
N LEU A 5 12.74 2.80 0.30
CA LEU A 5 12.00 2.44 1.51
C LEU A 5 12.70 1.24 2.18
N GLN A 6 13.38 1.48 3.31
CA GLN A 6 14.02 0.43 4.09
C GLN A 6 13.01 -0.05 5.16
N MET A 7 12.56 -1.29 5.03
CA MET A 7 11.43 -1.85 5.77
C MET A 7 11.84 -2.45 7.13
N CYS A 8 12.57 -1.68 7.93
CA CYS A 8 12.93 -2.02 9.32
C CYS A 8 12.61 -0.83 10.25
N GLY A 9 11.40 -0.26 10.08
CA GLY A 9 10.91 0.83 10.92
C GLY A 9 9.97 0.36 12.02
N SER A 10 9.93 1.10 13.11
CA SER A 10 8.90 1.04 14.15
C SER A 10 7.49 1.23 13.58
N GLU A 11 6.45 0.88 14.34
CA GLU A 11 5.06 1.10 13.91
C GLU A 11 4.78 2.57 13.60
N SER A 12 5.31 3.50 14.40
CA SER A 12 5.15 4.95 14.20
C SER A 12 5.72 5.41 12.86
N GLU A 13 6.93 4.98 12.52
CA GLU A 13 7.55 5.31 11.24
C GLU A 13 6.75 4.74 10.06
N MET A 14 6.23 3.52 10.22
CA MET A 14 5.41 2.90 9.17
C MET A 14 4.04 3.59 9.01
N ARG A 15 3.45 4.11 10.10
CA ARG A 15 2.25 4.95 10.04
C ARG A 15 2.51 6.25 9.29
N GLU A 16 3.64 6.91 9.53
CA GLU A 16 4.03 8.12 8.79
C GLU A 16 4.19 7.85 7.29
N VAL A 17 4.87 6.75 6.95
CA VAL A 17 5.05 6.31 5.56
C VAL A 17 3.69 6.02 4.91
N ALA A 18 2.82 5.29 5.60
CA ALA A 18 1.47 4.97 5.12
C ALA A 18 0.64 6.25 4.91
N ALA A 19 0.66 7.19 5.86
CA ALA A 19 -0.04 8.47 5.75
C ALA A 19 0.45 9.27 4.53
N ARG A 20 1.78 9.37 4.34
CA ARG A 20 2.37 10.08 3.19
C ARG A 20 1.96 9.45 1.86
N ILE A 21 2.00 8.12 1.77
CA ILE A 21 1.59 7.40 0.56
C ILE A 21 0.10 7.62 0.29
N CYS A 22 -0.76 7.40 1.29
CA CYS A 22 -2.21 7.61 1.15
C CYS A 22 -2.53 9.05 0.74
N ARG A 23 -1.86 10.06 1.31
CA ARG A 23 -2.00 11.47 0.89
C ARG A 23 -1.66 11.67 -0.59
N ASN A 24 -0.65 11.01 -1.12
CA ASN A 24 -0.22 11.23 -2.49
C ASN A 24 -1.20 10.64 -3.51
N TYR A 25 -1.82 9.51 -3.19
CA TYR A 25 -2.61 8.71 -4.14
C TYR A 25 -4.12 8.72 -3.89
N LEU A 26 -4.57 9.03 -2.67
CA LEU A 26 -5.98 9.08 -2.31
C LEU A 26 -6.44 10.53 -2.13
N HIS A 27 -7.76 10.73 -2.14
CA HIS A 27 -8.40 12.04 -2.11
C HIS A 27 -9.19 12.25 -0.81
N GLY A 28 -9.72 13.46 -0.60
CA GLY A 28 -10.54 13.79 0.57
C GLY A 28 -9.73 13.81 1.87
N ALA A 29 -10.31 13.28 2.95
CA ALA A 29 -9.72 13.32 4.30
C ALA A 29 -8.33 12.66 4.40
N TRP A 30 -7.98 11.76 3.46
CA TRP A 30 -6.63 11.22 3.33
C TRP A 30 -5.55 12.28 3.16
N LYS A 31 -5.87 13.45 2.57
CA LYS A 31 -4.92 14.55 2.35
C LYS A 31 -4.46 15.23 3.64
N THR A 32 -5.29 15.21 4.69
CA THR A 32 -5.11 16.03 5.90
C THR A 32 -5.01 15.23 7.20
N VAL A 33 -5.43 13.96 7.20
CA VAL A 33 -5.37 13.08 8.39
C VAL A 33 -3.96 13.01 9.00
N ALA A 34 -3.84 13.11 10.32
CA ALA A 34 -2.57 12.93 11.00
C ALA A 34 -2.18 11.43 11.05
N PRO A 35 -0.89 11.07 10.96
CA PRO A 35 -0.48 9.66 10.98
C PRO A 35 -0.90 8.92 12.26
N ALA A 36 -0.96 9.63 13.39
CA ALA A 36 -1.37 9.09 14.68
C ALA A 36 -2.85 8.68 14.72
N ASP A 37 -3.69 9.34 13.93
CA ASP A 37 -5.14 9.12 13.95
C ASP A 37 -5.56 7.96 13.01
N LEU A 38 -4.68 7.49 12.14
CA LEU A 38 -4.97 6.38 11.25
C LEU A 38 -5.24 5.09 12.02
N ASP A 39 -6.28 4.34 11.64
CA ASP A 39 -6.35 2.92 12.01
C ASP A 39 -5.35 2.18 11.13
N PHE A 40 -4.30 1.63 11.73
CA PHE A 40 -3.17 1.05 11.04
C PHE A 40 -2.84 -0.30 11.67
N LYS A 41 -2.80 -1.34 10.84
CA LYS A 41 -2.51 -2.71 11.28
C LYS A 41 -1.59 -3.37 10.28
N ARG A 42 -0.47 -3.91 10.74
CA ARG A 42 0.33 -4.83 9.92
C ARG A 42 -0.44 -6.13 9.77
N ILE A 43 -0.75 -6.50 8.54
CA ILE A 43 -1.27 -7.83 8.22
C ILE A 43 -0.06 -8.76 8.11
N SER A 44 -0.11 -9.90 8.79
CA SER A 44 0.95 -10.90 8.73
C SER A 44 1.25 -11.27 7.27
N GLY A 45 2.55 -11.32 6.94
CA GLY A 45 3.03 -11.55 5.59
C GLY A 45 4.49 -12.01 5.62
N GLY A 46 4.89 -12.77 4.59
CA GLY A 46 6.27 -13.21 4.39
C GLY A 46 7.22 -12.04 4.09
N LEU A 47 8.51 -12.34 3.94
CA LEU A 47 9.57 -11.32 3.80
C LEU A 47 9.50 -10.52 2.47
N SER A 48 8.79 -11.03 1.47
CA SER A 48 8.73 -10.45 0.13
C SER A 48 7.62 -9.42 -0.05
N ASN A 49 6.58 -9.46 0.79
CA ASN A 49 5.40 -8.61 0.68
C ASN A 49 4.92 -8.19 2.07
N PHE A 50 5.14 -6.92 2.42
CA PHE A 50 4.61 -6.34 3.64
C PHE A 50 3.23 -5.76 3.37
N LEU A 51 2.25 -6.22 4.15
CA LEU A 51 0.86 -5.81 4.02
C LEU A 51 0.45 -4.99 5.23
N TYR A 52 -0.15 -3.84 4.96
CA TYR A 52 -0.67 -2.96 5.98
C TYR A 52 -2.10 -2.58 5.64
N TYR A 53 -3.00 -2.84 6.58
CA TYR A 53 -4.32 -2.23 6.58
C TYR A 53 -4.18 -0.79 7.09
N VAL A 54 -4.84 0.14 6.39
CA VAL A 54 -4.85 1.57 6.74
C VAL A 54 -6.26 2.11 6.53
N ALA A 55 -6.84 2.81 7.49
CA ALA A 55 -8.14 3.46 7.37
C ALA A 55 -8.18 4.83 8.08
N LEU A 56 -9.08 5.70 7.61
CA LEU A 56 -9.38 6.99 8.23
C LEU A 56 -10.25 6.82 9.50
N PRO A 57 -10.10 7.69 10.52
CA PRO A 57 -10.97 7.74 11.70
C PRO A 57 -12.13 8.77 11.56
N PRO A 58 -13.27 8.58 12.24
CA PRO A 58 -13.79 7.24 12.57
C PRO A 58 -13.95 6.50 11.24
N PRO A 59 -13.68 5.18 11.17
CA PRO A 59 -13.83 4.47 9.91
C PRO A 59 -15.28 4.61 9.47
N PRO A 60 -15.58 5.34 8.38
CA PRO A 60 -16.85 5.12 7.70
C PRO A 60 -16.83 3.64 7.33
N ASP A 61 -18.01 3.03 7.25
CA ASP A 61 -18.18 1.59 7.02
C ASP A 61 -17.43 1.02 5.80
N HIS A 62 -16.68 1.80 5.00
CA HIS A 62 -16.01 1.36 3.76
C HIS A 62 -14.69 2.08 3.39
N ALA A 63 -14.00 2.79 4.29
CA ALA A 63 -12.81 3.61 3.89
C ALA A 63 -11.43 2.99 4.16
N GLY A 64 -11.33 1.67 4.34
CA GLY A 64 -10.04 0.99 4.53
C GLY A 64 -9.36 0.66 3.20
N VAL A 65 -8.04 0.83 3.14
CA VAL A 65 -7.20 0.39 2.02
C VAL A 65 -6.16 -0.63 2.48
N LEU A 66 -5.70 -1.44 1.54
CA LEU A 66 -4.58 -2.35 1.73
C LEU A 66 -3.35 -1.76 1.04
N LEU A 67 -2.33 -1.43 1.84
CA LEU A 67 -1.03 -1.00 1.36
C LEU A 67 -0.11 -2.22 1.24
N ARG A 68 0.33 -2.52 0.02
CA ARG A 68 1.33 -3.56 -0.24
C ARG A 68 2.66 -2.92 -0.56
N ILE A 69 3.68 -3.29 0.21
CA ILE A 69 5.06 -2.83 0.01
C ILE A 69 5.93 -4.04 -0.34
N TYR A 70 6.60 -3.96 -1.48
CA TYR A 70 7.51 -5.00 -1.94
C TYR A 70 8.82 -4.97 -1.14
N GLY A 71 9.28 -6.12 -0.68
CA GLY A 71 10.54 -6.28 0.05
C GLY A 71 11.78 -6.05 -0.82
N GLN A 72 12.97 -6.20 -0.24
CA GLN A 72 14.21 -6.10 -1.01
C GLN A 72 14.30 -7.24 -2.02
N VAL A 73 14.26 -6.86 -3.29
CA VAL A 73 14.47 -7.73 -4.44
C VAL A 73 15.84 -7.45 -5.02
N HIS A 74 16.66 -8.49 -5.18
CA HIS A 74 18.01 -8.40 -5.72
C HIS A 74 18.04 -8.91 -7.16
N GLY A 75 18.66 -8.13 -8.06
CA GLY A 75 18.88 -8.48 -9.47
C GLY A 75 17.83 -7.91 -10.44
N GLU A 76 18.24 -7.72 -11.70
CA GLU A 76 17.40 -7.16 -12.77
C GLU A 76 16.11 -7.95 -13.00
N ARG A 77 16.20 -9.29 -12.98
CA ARG A 77 15.04 -10.20 -13.12
C ARG A 77 13.94 -9.95 -12.08
N ALA A 78 14.30 -9.47 -10.91
CA ALA A 78 13.33 -9.20 -9.86
C ALA A 78 12.58 -7.88 -10.09
N MET A 79 13.16 -6.93 -10.81
CA MET A 79 12.47 -5.73 -11.28
C MET A 79 11.45 -6.07 -12.38
N ASP A 80 11.84 -6.90 -13.35
CA ASP A 80 10.93 -7.36 -14.41
C ASP A 80 9.71 -8.08 -13.86
N ALA A 81 9.90 -8.89 -12.81
CA ALA A 81 8.81 -9.57 -12.11
C ALA A 81 7.82 -8.58 -11.48
N ILE A 82 8.31 -7.52 -10.81
CA ILE A 82 7.45 -6.49 -10.20
C ILE A 82 6.69 -5.69 -11.26
N VAL A 83 7.34 -5.33 -12.36
CA VAL A 83 6.69 -4.64 -13.48
C VAL A 83 5.60 -5.51 -14.07
N THR A 84 5.90 -6.77 -14.36
CA THR A 84 4.94 -7.74 -14.90
C THR A 84 3.76 -7.94 -13.95
N GLU A 85 4.01 -8.13 -12.65
CA GLU A 85 2.97 -8.24 -11.63
C GLU A 85 2.07 -6.99 -11.59
N SER A 86 2.68 -5.80 -11.68
CA SER A 86 1.93 -4.53 -11.66
C SER A 86 1.02 -4.38 -12.87
N VAL A 87 1.49 -4.78 -14.07
CA VAL A 87 0.67 -4.80 -15.30
C VAL A 87 -0.49 -5.79 -15.16
N ILE A 88 -0.21 -7.02 -14.71
CA ILE A 88 -1.24 -8.05 -14.50
C ILE A 88 -2.29 -7.55 -13.50
N PHE A 89 -1.88 -7.04 -12.34
CA PHE A 89 -2.80 -6.55 -11.32
C PHE A 89 -3.67 -5.41 -11.85
N THR A 90 -3.08 -4.47 -12.59
CA THR A 90 -3.81 -3.37 -13.22
C THR A 90 -4.86 -3.92 -14.19
N LEU A 91 -4.49 -4.85 -15.07
CA LEU A 91 -5.42 -5.46 -16.04
C LEU A 91 -6.59 -6.21 -15.37
N LEU A 92 -6.33 -6.89 -14.24
CA LEU A 92 -7.34 -7.59 -13.46
C LEU A 92 -8.29 -6.60 -12.77
N SER A 93 -7.75 -5.55 -12.13
CA SER A 93 -8.53 -4.49 -11.49
C SER A 93 -9.48 -3.81 -12.48
N GLU A 94 -8.99 -3.40 -13.65
CA GLU A 94 -9.79 -2.72 -14.67
C GLU A 94 -10.94 -3.59 -15.20
N ARG A 95 -10.75 -4.91 -15.23
CA ARG A 95 -11.77 -5.89 -15.62
C ARG A 95 -12.67 -6.33 -14.47
N ARG A 96 -12.48 -5.80 -13.26
CA ARG A 96 -13.18 -6.23 -12.03
C ARG A 96 -12.99 -7.72 -11.74
N LEU A 97 -11.82 -8.27 -12.09
CA LEU A 97 -11.39 -9.65 -11.82
C LEU A 97 -10.48 -9.74 -10.59
N GLY A 98 -10.45 -8.69 -9.75
CA GLY A 98 -9.67 -8.60 -8.53
C GLY A 98 -10.03 -7.33 -7.74
N PRO A 99 -9.34 -7.07 -6.63
CA PRO A 99 -9.52 -5.83 -5.87
C PRO A 99 -9.22 -4.61 -6.73
N LYS A 100 -9.95 -3.51 -6.50
CA LYS A 100 -9.68 -2.24 -7.19
C LYS A 100 -8.27 -1.74 -6.84
N LEU A 101 -7.51 -1.36 -7.86
CA LEU A 101 -6.24 -0.67 -7.72
C LEU A 101 -6.48 0.83 -7.54
N HIS A 102 -5.99 1.39 -6.44
CA HIS A 102 -6.07 2.84 -6.18
C HIS A 102 -4.82 3.59 -6.65
N GLY A 103 -3.67 2.92 -6.68
CA GLY A 103 -2.43 3.53 -7.17
C GLY A 103 -1.23 2.60 -7.07
N VAL A 104 -0.23 2.86 -7.92
CA VAL A 104 1.08 2.19 -7.92
C VAL A 104 2.15 3.23 -7.62
N PHE A 105 3.09 2.88 -6.75
CA PHE A 105 4.21 3.74 -6.36
C PHE A 105 5.52 2.96 -6.38
N SER A 106 6.64 3.68 -6.33
CA SER A 106 7.96 3.06 -6.25
C SER A 106 8.06 2.19 -4.99
N GLY A 107 8.06 0.87 -5.18
CA GLY A 107 8.15 -0.11 -4.10
C GLY A 107 6.80 -0.65 -3.59
N GLY A 108 5.67 -0.38 -4.24
CA GLY A 108 4.40 -0.97 -3.80
C GLY A 108 3.15 -0.48 -4.53
N ARG A 109 1.99 -0.81 -3.96
CA ARG A 109 0.68 -0.42 -4.49
C ARG A 109 -0.37 -0.26 -3.37
N ILE A 110 -1.44 0.47 -3.69
CA ILE A 110 -2.61 0.66 -2.84
C ILE A 110 -3.79 -0.08 -3.49
N GLU A 111 -4.37 -1.01 -2.73
CA GLU A 111 -5.45 -1.89 -3.17
C GLU A 111 -6.70 -1.61 -2.33
N GLN A 112 -7.87 -1.88 -2.90
CA GLN A 112 -9.11 -1.99 -2.14
C GLN A 112 -8.98 -3.13 -1.13
N LEU A 113 -9.44 -2.90 0.10
CA LEU A 113 -9.58 -3.97 1.07
C LEU A 113 -10.71 -4.91 0.65
N ALA A 114 -10.39 -6.16 0.30
CA ALA A 114 -11.40 -7.19 0.07
C ALA A 114 -12.06 -7.56 1.40
N ARG A 115 -13.40 -7.54 1.44
CA ARG A 115 -14.20 -8.14 2.52
C ARG A 115 -14.59 -9.54 2.07
N TYR A 116 -14.43 -10.51 2.96
CA TYR A 116 -15.09 -11.81 2.85
C TYR A 116 -16.41 -11.72 3.62
#